data_AF-A0A1M6I0Q1-F1
#
_entry.id   AF-A0A1M6I0Q1-F1
#
_cell.length_a   1.000
_cell.length_b   1.000
_cell.length_c   1.000
_cell.angle_alpha   90.00
_cell.angle_beta   90.00
_cell.angle_gamma   90.00
#
_symmetry.space_group_name_H-M   'P 1'
#
loop_
_entity.id
_entity.type
_entity.pdbx_description
1 polymer ?
#
loop_
_entity_poly.entity_id
_entity_poly.type
_entity_poly.pdbx_seq_one_letter_code
_entity_poly.pdbx_strand_id
1 'polypeptide(L)'
;MTSTLRACLFGVFLSAATHSLASAADQAITLRLGAGSALNLERPFTTVLIGDPSVVDVREQNDRAVILEPLDLGATNIVFLDARSIAIANFRVLVCASAIPVSYDDGSDCE
;
A
#
# COMPACT_ATOMS: atom_id res chain seq x y z
N MET A 1 67.77 16.73 21.42
CA MET A 1 66.53 16.11 21.94
C MET A 1 65.37 16.74 21.17
N THR A 2 65.16 16.28 19.93
CA THR A 2 64.10 15.34 19.48
C THR A 2 62.74 16.02 19.26
N SER A 3 62.47 16.18 17.95
CA SER A 3 61.21 16.51 17.27
C SER A 3 60.01 15.68 17.74
N THR A 4 58.81 16.26 17.83
CA THR A 4 57.69 16.02 16.88
C THR A 4 56.37 16.64 17.35
N LEU A 5 55.75 17.41 16.44
CA LEU A 5 54.31 17.71 16.42
C LEU A 5 53.50 16.41 16.41
N ARG A 6 52.37 16.37 17.12
CA ARG A 6 51.26 15.48 16.76
C ARG A 6 49.92 16.07 17.22
N ALA A 7 49.31 16.82 16.30
CA ALA A 7 47.91 17.19 16.33
C ALA A 7 47.06 15.91 16.24
N CYS A 8 46.23 15.65 17.25
CA CYS A 8 45.18 14.63 17.19
C CYS A 8 43.83 15.33 17.08
N LEU A 9 43.50 15.77 15.87
CA LEU A 9 42.12 16.05 15.46
C LEU A 9 41.43 14.71 15.24
N PHE A 10 40.83 14.15 16.29
CA PHE A 10 39.89 13.03 16.13
C PHE A 10 38.54 13.61 15.71
N GLY A 11 38.34 13.67 14.39
CA GLY A 11 37.05 13.95 13.78
C GLY A 11 36.09 12.81 14.10
N VAL A 12 35.21 13.02 15.07
CA VAL A 12 34.02 12.19 15.26
C VAL A 12 33.01 12.60 14.20
N PHE A 13 33.11 11.98 13.02
CA PHE A 13 32.10 12.07 11.98
C PHE A 13 30.93 11.18 12.42
N LEU A 14 30.04 11.73 13.25
CA LEU A 14 28.79 11.09 13.63
C LEU A 14 27.84 11.18 12.43
N SER A 15 27.93 10.19 11.53
CA SER A 15 27.01 10.04 10.41
C SER A 15 25.61 9.77 10.96
N ALA A 16 24.82 10.84 11.12
CA ALA A 16 23.39 10.74 11.33
C ALA A 16 22.74 10.15 10.08
N ALA A 17 22.59 8.83 10.04
CA ALA A 17 21.74 8.18 9.06
C ALA A 17 20.29 8.58 9.34
N THR A 18 19.84 9.68 8.72
CA THR A 18 18.44 10.07 8.68
C THR A 18 17.67 8.99 7.94
N HIS A 19 17.16 8.01 8.69
CA HIS A 19 16.18 7.08 8.19
C HIS A 19 14.90 7.89 7.96
N SER A 20 14.63 8.22 6.70
CA SER A 20 13.33 8.73 6.30
C SER A 20 12.28 7.69 6.68
N LEU A 21 11.56 7.93 7.77
CA LEU A 21 10.34 7.22 8.11
C LEU A 21 9.35 7.49 6.98
N ALA A 22 9.27 6.56 6.02
CA ALA A 22 8.24 6.58 5.01
C ALA A 22 6.90 6.37 5.73
N SER A 23 6.19 7.47 5.99
CA SER A 23 4.81 7.42 6.47
C SER A 23 3.96 6.91 5.31
N ALA A 24 3.60 5.62 5.33
CA ALA A 24 2.54 5.12 4.47
C ALA A 24 1.25 5.83 4.89
N ALA A 25 0.77 6.76 4.07
CA ALA A 25 -0.52 7.41 4.30
C ALA A 25 -1.63 6.34 4.25
N ASP A 26 -2.51 6.30 5.25
CA ASP A 26 -3.69 5.43 5.25
C ASP A 26 -4.67 5.95 4.19
N GLN A 27 -4.65 5.34 3.01
CA GLN A 27 -5.48 5.75 1.87
C GLN A 27 -6.74 4.88 1.84
N ALA A 28 -7.92 5.48 1.69
CA ALA A 28 -9.17 4.74 1.58
C ALA A 28 -9.55 4.53 0.11
N ILE A 29 -9.93 3.30 -0.24
CA ILE A 29 -10.47 2.91 -1.54
C ILE A 29 -11.86 2.32 -1.33
N THR A 30 -12.86 2.90 -2.00
CA THR A 30 -14.19 2.29 -2.09
C THR A 30 -14.33 1.57 -3.42
N LEU A 31 -14.64 0.28 -3.35
CA LEU A 31 -14.88 -0.58 -4.50
C LEU A 31 -16.36 -0.94 -4.57
N ARG A 32 -16.79 -1.31 -5.77
CA ARG A 32 -18.16 -1.74 -6.03
C ARG A 32 -18.16 -3.21 -6.44
N LEU A 33 -19.01 -4.01 -5.81
CA LEU A 33 -19.07 -5.45 -6.07
C LEU A 33 -19.27 -5.73 -7.57
N GLY A 34 -18.52 -6.69 -8.12
CA GLY A 34 -18.57 -7.03 -9.54
C GLY A 34 -17.90 -6.01 -10.49
N ALA A 35 -17.26 -4.96 -9.97
CA ALA A 35 -16.49 -4.00 -10.77
C ALA A 35 -15.04 -3.93 -10.30
N GLY A 36 -14.14 -4.58 -11.05
CA GLY A 36 -12.71 -4.50 -10.81
C GLY A 36 -12.15 -3.09 -11.01
N SER A 37 -11.13 -2.71 -10.24
CA SER A 37 -10.52 -1.38 -10.29
C SER A 37 -9.01 -1.47 -10.40
N ALA A 38 -8.42 -0.65 -11.27
CA ALA A 38 -6.96 -0.56 -11.38
C ALA A 38 -6.40 0.35 -10.30
N LEU A 39 -5.34 -0.10 -9.62
CA LEU A 39 -4.59 0.67 -8.65
C LEU A 39 -3.13 0.78 -9.11
N ASN A 40 -2.65 2.02 -9.23
CA ASN A 40 -1.25 2.32 -9.56
C ASN A 40 -0.52 2.80 -8.31
N LEU A 41 0.75 2.39 -8.18
CA LEU A 41 1.63 2.71 -7.06
C LEU A 41 2.77 3.62 -7.52
N GLU A 42 3.17 4.55 -6.65
CA GLU A 42 4.28 5.48 -6.92
C GLU A 42 5.65 4.79 -6.95
N ARG A 43 5.76 3.64 -6.28
CA ARG A 43 6.99 2.85 -6.10
C ARG A 43 6.75 1.39 -6.45
N PRO A 44 7.79 0.66 -6.89
CA PRO A 44 7.64 -0.73 -7.23
C PRO A 44 7.45 -1.58 -5.97
N PHE A 45 6.56 -2.57 -6.02
CA PHE A 45 6.33 -3.54 -4.96
C PHE A 45 6.87 -4.92 -5.34
N THR A 46 7.07 -5.77 -4.33
CA THR A 46 7.49 -7.17 -4.47
C THR A 46 6.55 -8.12 -3.73
N THR A 47 5.76 -7.60 -2.80
CA THR A 47 4.80 -8.41 -2.04
C THR A 47 3.54 -7.60 -1.78
N VAL A 48 2.39 -8.27 -1.93
CA VAL A 48 1.07 -7.76 -1.54
C VAL A 48 0.57 -8.58 -0.37
N LEU A 49 0.10 -7.89 0.68
CA LEU A 49 -0.58 -8.50 1.82
C LEU A 49 -2.05 -8.08 1.79
N ILE A 50 -2.94 -9.05 1.86
CA ILE A 50 -4.39 -8.84 1.91
C ILE A 50 -4.87 -9.20 3.31
N GLY A 51 -5.54 -8.27 3.98
CA GLY A 51 -6.04 -8.48 5.34
C GLY A 51 -7.10 -9.57 5.42
N ASP A 52 -8.08 -9.50 4.52
CA ASP A 52 -9.15 -10.49 4.37
C ASP A 52 -9.34 -10.83 2.88
N PRO A 53 -8.86 -11.99 2.42
CA PRO A 53 -8.96 -12.42 1.02
C PRO A 53 -10.36 -12.89 0.63
N SER A 54 -11.32 -12.97 1.56
CA SER A 54 -12.73 -13.23 1.22
C SER A 54 -13.46 -11.98 0.71
N VAL A 55 -12.95 -10.78 1.04
CA VAL A 55 -13.56 -9.49 0.66
C VAL A 55 -13.01 -8.97 -0.67
N VAL A 56 -11.70 -9.09 -0.90
CA VAL A 56 -11.03 -8.56 -2.10
C VAL A 56 -9.86 -9.45 -2.50
N ASP A 57 -9.68 -9.63 -3.81
CA ASP A 57 -8.48 -10.23 -4.38
C ASP A 57 -7.63 -9.17 -5.12
N VAL A 58 -6.34 -9.46 -5.29
CA VAL A 58 -5.38 -8.58 -5.97
C VAL A 58 -4.68 -9.33 -7.08
N ARG A 59 -4.89 -8.86 -8.32
CA ARG A 59 -4.24 -9.41 -9.50
C ARG A 59 -3.13 -8.48 -9.97
N GLU A 60 -1.88 -8.94 -9.83
CA GLU A 60 -0.71 -8.18 -10.26
C GLU A 60 -0.69 -7.98 -11.78
N GLN A 61 -0.45 -6.76 -12.23
CA GLN A 61 -0.25 -6.43 -13.65
C GLN A 61 1.23 -6.24 -13.98
N ASN A 62 1.93 -5.51 -13.11
CA ASN A 62 3.37 -5.30 -13.14
C ASN A 62 3.84 -4.85 -11.74
N ASP A 63 5.11 -4.49 -11.60
CA ASP A 63 5.71 -4.09 -10.33
C ASP A 63 5.12 -2.80 -9.73
N ARG A 64 4.24 -2.08 -10.43
CA ARG A 64 3.65 -0.80 -9.99
C ARG A 64 2.14 -0.73 -10.16
N ALA A 65 1.50 -1.80 -10.63
CA ALA A 65 0.08 -1.78 -10.93
C ALA A 65 -0.58 -3.12 -10.59
N VAL A 66 -1.77 -3.05 -10.02
CA VAL A 66 -2.62 -4.20 -9.73
C VAL A 66 -4.05 -3.91 -10.16
N ILE A 67 -4.82 -4.98 -10.36
CA ILE A 67 -6.28 -4.93 -10.42
C ILE A 67 -6.83 -5.44 -9.10
N LEU A 68 -7.67 -4.64 -8.45
CA LEU A 68 -8.44 -5.04 -7.29
C LEU A 68 -9.75 -5.67 -7.76
N GLU A 69 -10.02 -6.89 -7.31
CA GLU A 69 -11.23 -7.64 -7.63
C GLU A 69 -12.10 -7.78 -6.38
N PRO A 70 -13.22 -7.05 -6.29
CA PRO A 70 -14.11 -7.15 -5.13
C PRO A 70 -14.87 -8.47 -5.16
N LEU A 71 -14.77 -9.26 -4.09
CA LEU A 71 -15.35 -10.60 -3.99
C LEU A 71 -16.63 -10.62 -3.14
N ASP A 72 -16.64 -9.90 -2.03
CA ASP A 72 -17.80 -9.80 -1.13
C ASP A 72 -17.85 -8.41 -0.46
N LEU A 73 -19.01 -8.07 0.08
CA LEU A 73 -19.21 -6.84 0.87
C LEU A 73 -18.38 -6.90 2.15
N GLY A 74 -17.78 -5.77 2.51
CA GLY A 74 -17.01 -5.69 3.75
C GLY A 74 -15.92 -4.64 3.72
N ALA A 75 -15.16 -4.58 4.81
CA ALA A 75 -14.01 -3.70 4.95
C ALA A 75 -12.76 -4.52 5.26
N THR A 76 -11.66 -4.18 4.61
CA THR A 76 -10.37 -4.86 4.76
C THR A 76 -9.23 -3.88 4.48
N ASN A 77 -8.01 -4.40 4.36
CA ASN A 77 -6.85 -3.61 4.00
C ASN A 77 -5.91 -4.35 3.05
N ILE A 78 -5.16 -3.60 2.25
CA ILE A 78 -4.14 -4.11 1.34
C ILE A 78 -2.85 -3.35 1.60
N VAL A 79 -1.75 -4.08 1.84
CA VAL A 79 -0.43 -3.50 2.09
C VAL A 79 0.54 -3.94 1.01
N PHE A 80 1.24 -2.99 0.42
CA PHE A 80 2.29 -3.24 -0.56
C PHE A 80 3.66 -3.08 0.09
N LEU A 81 4.54 -4.06 -0.09
CA LEU A 81 5.92 -4.04 0.40
C LEU A 81 6.91 -3.97 -0.76
N ASP A 82 8.03 -3.27 -0.57
CA ASP A 82 9.16 -3.31 -1.50
C ASP A 82 10.05 -4.55 -1.30
N ALA A 83 11.09 -4.67 -2.12
CA ALA A 83 12.06 -5.77 -2.06
C ALA A 83 12.83 -5.87 -0.72
N ARG A 84 12.76 -4.84 0.13
CA ARG A 84 13.35 -4.82 1.47
C ARG A 84 12.32 -5.15 2.55
N SER A 85 11.12 -5.60 2.16
CA SER A 85 9.98 -5.84 3.06
C SER A 85 9.53 -4.59 3.81
N ILE A 86 9.77 -3.40 3.25
CA ILE A 86 9.30 -2.14 3.83
C ILE A 86 7.94 -1.81 3.22
N ALA A 87 6.96 -1.51 4.06
CA ALA A 87 5.64 -1.07 3.60
C ALA A 87 5.77 0.25 2.83
N ILE A 88 5.32 0.22 1.57
CA ILE A 88 5.36 1.39 0.68
C ILE A 88 4.00 2.06 0.53
N ALA A 89 2.90 1.31 0.73
CA ALA A 89 1.54 1.80 0.72
C ALA A 89 0.63 0.88 1.57
N ASN A 90 -0.38 1.47 2.20
CA ASN A 90 -1.42 0.77 2.95
C ASN A 90 -2.77 1.38 2.60
N PHE A 91 -3.66 0.56 2.05
CA PHE A 91 -4.99 0.98 1.64
C PHE A 91 -6.05 0.30 2.50
N ARG A 92 -6.95 1.09 3.08
CA ARG A 92 -8.21 0.59 3.61
C ARG A 92 -9.19 0.41 2.45
N VAL A 93 -9.73 -0.79 2.31
CA VAL A 93 -10.67 -1.13 1.23
C VAL A 93 -12.06 -1.30 1.83
N LEU A 94 -13.04 -0.64 1.25
CA LEU A 94 -14.46 -0.87 1.53
C LEU A 94 -15.12 -1.35 0.24
N VAL A 95 -15.74 -2.53 0.28
CA VAL A 95 -16.53 -3.06 -0.83
C VAL A 95 -18.01 -2.83 -0.53
N CYS A 96 -18.66 -2.05 -1.39
CA CYS A 96 -20.09 -1.76 -1.31
C CYS A 96 -20.86 -2.48 -2.41
N ALA A 97 -22.17 -2.62 -2.18
CA ALA A 97 -23.09 -3.19 -3.16
C ALA A 97 -23.04 -2.43 -4.49
N SER A 98 -23.22 -3.17 -5.57
CA SER A 98 -23.35 -2.56 -6.88
C SER A 98 -24.78 -2.12 -7.11
N ALA A 99 -24.99 -0.82 -7.26
CA ALA A 99 -26.27 -0.29 -7.73
C ALA A 99 -26.50 -0.56 -9.23
N ILE A 100 -25.68 -1.39 -9.91
CA ILE A 100 -26.01 -1.81 -11.27
C ILE A 100 -27.26 -2.67 -11.16
N PRO A 101 -28.43 -2.17 -11.59
CA PRO A 101 -29.60 -3.02 -11.70
C PRO A 101 -29.31 -3.86 -12.94
N VAL A 102 -28.85 -5.09 -12.75
CA VAL A 102 -29.29 -6.12 -13.70
C VAL A 102 -30.78 -6.16 -13.45
N SER A 103 -31.57 -5.59 -14.37
CA SER A 103 -33.02 -5.43 -14.23
C SER A 103 -33.66 -6.74 -13.77
N TYR A 104 -33.84 -6.85 -12.47
CA TYR A 104 -34.89 -7.55 -11.79
C TYR A 104 -35.51 -6.48 -10.89
N ASP A 105 -36.75 -6.17 -11.21
CA ASP A 105 -37.57 -5.16 -10.56
C ASP A 105 -37.83 -5.56 -9.10
N ASP A 106 -36.96 -5.16 -8.18
CA ASP A 106 -37.28 -5.03 -6.76
C ASP A 106 -36.39 -3.96 -6.13
N GLY A 107 -37.04 -2.85 -5.76
CA GLY A 107 -36.40 -1.61 -5.37
C GLY A 107 -35.82 -1.64 -3.97
N SER A 108 -34.59 -1.16 -3.82
CA SER A 108 -34.18 -0.30 -2.71
C SER A 108 -32.79 0.27 -2.98
N ASP A 109 -32.75 1.58 -3.20
CA ASP A 109 -31.52 2.37 -3.36
C ASP A 109 -30.84 2.63 -2.01
N CYS A 110 -29.51 2.78 -2.05
CA CYS A 110 -28.65 3.09 -0.91
C CYS A 110 -28.57 4.61 -0.65
N GLU A 111 -28.66 5.03 0.61
CA GLU A 111 -28.23 6.35 1.13
C GLU A 111 -26.81 6.28 1.72
#